data_AF-A0A0G4MK66-F1
#
_entry.id   AF-A0A0G4MK66-F1
#
_cell.length_a   1.000
_cell.length_b   1.000
_cell.length_c   1.000
_cell.angle_alpha   90.00
_cell.angle_beta   90.00
_cell.angle_gamma   90.00
#
_symmetry.space_group_name_H-M   'P 1'
#
loop_
_entity.id
_entity.type
_entity.pdbx_description
1 polymer ?
#
loop_
_entity_poly.entity_id
_entity_poly.type
_entity_poly.pdbx_seq_one_letter_code
_entity_poly.pdbx_strand_id
1 'polypeptide(L)'
;LSNWVSRSLSSQKKLDFRPRDGELDSLQTPTCLQISTFLAKAARQVSQAVDGHNMEVFASELAHAVLALLFEHFKKFQVNATGGLMVAQDISKYAATLKAFGSLTREVEAAVELLTEVGSLFIVG
;
A
#
# COMPACT_ATOMS: atom_id res chain seq x y z
N LEU A 1 8.02 1.12 -11.78
CA LEU A 1 6.98 0.52 -10.91
C LEU A 1 6.08 1.58 -10.28
N SER A 2 6.64 2.61 -9.63
CA SER A 2 5.90 3.73 -9.00
C SER A 2 4.87 4.43 -9.91
N ASN A 3 5.18 4.71 -11.17
CA ASN A 3 4.23 5.33 -12.12
C ASN A 3 2.96 4.49 -12.34
N TRP A 4 3.10 3.16 -12.36
CA TRP A 4 1.96 2.26 -12.50
C TRP A 4 1.13 2.27 -11.21
N VAL A 5 1.80 2.23 -10.04
CA VAL A 5 1.12 2.35 -8.73
C VAL A 5 0.34 3.66 -8.64
N SER A 6 0.95 4.79 -9.02
CA SER A 6 0.30 6.11 -9.03
C SER A 6 -0.97 6.13 -9.90
N ARG A 7 -0.92 5.53 -11.10
CA ARG A 7 -2.10 5.42 -11.99
C ARG A 7 -3.18 4.50 -11.41
N SER A 8 -2.79 3.39 -10.79
CA SER A 8 -3.75 2.49 -10.15
C SER A 8 -4.45 3.17 -8.97
N LEU A 9 -3.69 3.88 -8.12
CA LEU A 9 -4.25 4.69 -7.03
C LEU A 9 -5.21 5.77 -7.56
N SER A 10 -4.86 6.46 -8.65
CA SER A 10 -5.75 7.48 -9.23
C SER A 10 -7.05 6.91 -9.81
N SER A 11 -7.12 5.60 -10.06
CA SER A 11 -8.32 4.93 -10.58
C SER A 11 -9.30 4.49 -9.49
N GLN A 12 -8.90 4.55 -8.20
CA GLN A 12 -9.76 4.19 -7.08
C GLN A 12 -10.94 5.17 -6.94
N LYS A 13 -12.15 4.65 -6.75
CA LYS A 13 -13.36 5.48 -6.71
C LYS A 13 -13.47 6.17 -5.36
N LYS A 14 -13.89 7.44 -5.36
CA LYS A 14 -13.99 8.28 -4.15
C LYS A 14 -14.89 7.72 -3.04
N LEU A 15 -15.78 6.78 -3.37
CA LEU A 15 -16.68 6.14 -2.42
C LEU A 15 -16.20 4.76 -1.95
N ASP A 16 -15.04 4.28 -2.40
CA ASP A 16 -14.54 2.95 -2.03
C ASP A 16 -14.22 2.80 -0.53
N PHE A 17 -13.98 3.91 0.18
CA PHE A 17 -13.84 3.94 1.65
C PHE A 17 -15.09 4.48 2.36
N ARG A 18 -16.25 4.48 1.68
CA ARG A 18 -17.53 4.87 2.28
C ARG A 18 -18.64 3.89 1.87
N PRO A 19 -18.48 2.58 2.17
CA PRO A 19 -19.47 1.58 1.81
C PRO A 19 -20.81 1.86 2.48
N ARG A 20 -21.90 1.47 1.82
CA ARG A 20 -23.26 1.47 2.37
C ARG A 20 -23.52 0.17 3.11
N ASP A 21 -24.49 0.20 4.01
CA ASP A 21 -24.87 -0.97 4.79
C ASP A 21 -25.29 -2.13 3.87
N GLY A 22 -24.66 -3.29 4.06
CA GLY A 22 -24.93 -4.50 3.29
C GLY A 22 -24.21 -4.64 1.94
N GLU A 23 -23.40 -3.66 1.51
CA GLU A 23 -22.68 -3.67 0.22
C GLU A 23 -21.16 -3.98 0.36
N LEU A 24 -20.73 -4.68 1.42
CA LEU A 24 -19.32 -4.95 1.69
C LEU A 24 -18.96 -6.42 1.47
N ASP A 25 -18.39 -6.74 0.30
CA ASP A 25 -17.90 -8.09 -0.03
C ASP A 25 -16.50 -8.37 0.53
N SER A 26 -15.67 -7.34 0.69
CA SER A 26 -14.26 -7.44 1.08
C SER A 26 -13.85 -6.20 1.86
N LEU A 27 -13.00 -6.38 2.88
CA LEU A 27 -12.37 -5.28 3.60
C LEU A 27 -11.19 -4.65 2.83
N GLN A 28 -10.64 -5.35 1.84
CA GLN A 28 -9.58 -4.81 0.98
C GLN A 28 -10.17 -4.25 -0.29
N THR A 29 -9.71 -3.08 -0.71
CA THR A 29 -10.18 -2.46 -1.96
C THR A 29 -9.63 -3.20 -3.18
N PRO A 30 -10.36 -3.19 -4.31
CA PRO A 30 -9.86 -3.75 -5.56
C PRO A 30 -8.53 -3.12 -5.99
N THR A 31 -8.36 -1.81 -5.76
CA THR A 31 -7.13 -1.08 -6.06
C THR A 31 -5.93 -1.60 -5.25
N CYS A 32 -6.12 -1.84 -3.95
CA CYS A 32 -5.06 -2.41 -3.11
C CYS A 32 -4.65 -3.81 -3.59
N LEU A 33 -5.62 -4.69 -3.85
CA LEU A 33 -5.34 -6.02 -4.36
C LEU A 33 -4.61 -6.00 -5.70
N GLN A 34 -5.01 -5.10 -6.61
CA GLN A 34 -4.39 -4.93 -7.92
C GLN A 34 -2.93 -4.49 -7.78
N ILE A 35 -2.66 -3.51 -6.93
CA ILE A 35 -1.30 -3.01 -6.68
C ILE A 35 -0.43 -4.06 -6.01
N SER A 36 -0.93 -4.70 -4.95
CA SER A 36 -0.18 -5.74 -4.25
C SER A 36 0.18 -6.90 -5.16
N THR A 37 -0.75 -7.32 -6.02
CA THR A 37 -0.51 -8.40 -7.00
C THR A 37 0.54 -7.99 -8.03
N PHE A 38 0.46 -6.76 -8.55
CA PHE A 38 1.42 -6.24 -9.50
C PHE A 38 2.83 -6.17 -8.91
N LEU A 39 2.98 -5.62 -7.70
CA LEU A 39 4.27 -5.49 -7.04
C LEU A 39 4.86 -6.87 -6.69
N ALA A 40 4.05 -7.83 -6.24
CA ALA A 40 4.50 -9.19 -6.00
C ALA A 40 5.01 -9.88 -7.28
N LYS A 41 4.34 -9.66 -8.42
CA LYS A 41 4.83 -10.15 -9.72
C LYS A 41 6.13 -9.46 -10.13
N ALA A 42 6.23 -8.14 -9.93
CA ALA A 42 7.43 -7.38 -10.24
C ALA A 42 8.63 -7.84 -9.40
N ALA A 43 8.43 -8.10 -8.10
CA ALA A 43 9.47 -8.60 -7.21
C ALA A 43 10.13 -9.88 -7.75
N ARG A 44 9.31 -10.84 -8.24
CA ARG A 44 9.80 -12.09 -8.84
C ARG A 44 10.65 -11.87 -10.09
N GLN A 45 10.37 -10.82 -10.87
CA GLN A 45 11.15 -10.50 -12.07
C GLN A 45 12.43 -9.74 -11.71
N VAL A 46 12.34 -8.79 -10.78
CA VAL A 46 13.50 -8.02 -10.31
C VAL A 46 14.52 -8.93 -9.63
N SER A 47 14.08 -9.90 -8.83
CA SER A 47 14.97 -10.85 -8.15
C SER A 47 15.76 -11.77 -9.08
N GLN A 48 15.42 -11.82 -10.37
CA GLN A 48 16.18 -12.55 -11.39
C GLN A 48 17.34 -11.72 -11.96
N ALA A 49 17.33 -10.40 -11.76
CA ALA A 49 18.27 -9.47 -12.36
C ALA A 49 19.04 -8.62 -11.33
N VAL A 50 18.56 -8.54 -10.09
CA VAL A 50 19.10 -7.72 -9.01
C VAL A 50 19.16 -8.54 -7.72
N ASP A 51 20.30 -8.50 -7.03
CA ASP A 51 20.55 -9.25 -5.80
C ASP A 51 21.35 -8.44 -4.76
N GLY A 52 21.56 -9.05 -3.59
CA GLY A 52 22.39 -8.51 -2.52
C GLY A 52 22.05 -7.06 -2.14
N HIS A 53 23.07 -6.22 -2.05
CA HIS A 53 22.93 -4.81 -1.69
C HIS A 53 22.19 -4.00 -2.77
N ASN A 54 22.32 -4.34 -4.04
CA ASN A 54 21.59 -3.65 -5.11
C ASN A 54 20.08 -3.88 -4.97
N MET A 55 19.67 -5.10 -4.57
CA MET A 55 18.26 -5.40 -4.30
C MET A 55 17.75 -4.61 -3.10
N GLU A 56 18.56 -4.49 -2.04
CA GLU A 56 18.20 -3.72 -0.84
C GLU A 56 17.95 -2.24 -1.18
N VAL A 57 18.89 -1.61 -1.90
CA VAL A 57 18.73 -0.21 -2.33
C VAL A 57 17.51 -0.06 -3.25
N PHE A 58 17.34 -0.95 -4.22
CA PHE A 58 16.20 -0.89 -5.14
C PHE A 58 14.85 -1.03 -4.42
N ALA A 59 14.74 -2.01 -3.51
CA ALA A 59 13.51 -2.27 -2.75
C ALA A 59 13.20 -1.09 -1.80
N SER A 60 14.22 -0.53 -1.15
CA SER A 60 14.10 0.66 -0.30
C SER A 60 13.58 1.88 -1.07
N GLU A 61 14.19 2.21 -2.21
CA GLU A 61 13.76 3.34 -3.05
C GLU A 61 12.32 3.15 -3.57
N LEU A 62 11.98 1.92 -3.99
CA LEU A 62 10.62 1.59 -4.40
C LEU A 62 9.62 1.76 -3.26
N ALA A 63 9.93 1.22 -2.08
CA ALA A 63 9.06 1.32 -0.91
C ALA A 63 8.85 2.77 -0.49
N HIS A 64 9.91 3.57 -0.44
CA HIS A 64 9.83 5.00 -0.14
C HIS A 64 8.92 5.74 -1.14
N ALA A 65 9.09 5.51 -2.44
CA ALA A 65 8.25 6.12 -3.47
C ALA A 65 6.77 5.70 -3.36
N VAL A 66 6.50 4.43 -3.06
CA VAL A 66 5.13 3.94 -2.86
C VAL A 66 4.50 4.51 -1.59
N LEU A 67 5.25 4.59 -0.47
CA LEU A 67 4.78 5.20 0.77
C LEU A 67 4.34 6.66 0.54
N ALA A 68 5.16 7.45 -0.16
CA ALA A 68 4.82 8.83 -0.49
C ALA A 68 3.50 8.93 -1.29
N LEU A 69 3.30 8.04 -2.27
CA LEU A 69 2.06 7.96 -3.04
C LEU A 69 0.86 7.58 -2.16
N LEU A 70 1.03 6.63 -1.24
CA LEU A 70 -0.04 6.17 -0.34
C LEU A 70 -0.45 7.28 0.64
N PHE A 71 0.50 7.99 1.25
CA PHE A 71 0.20 9.11 2.14
C PHE A 71 -0.60 10.21 1.42
N GLU A 72 -0.21 10.56 0.20
CA GLU A 72 -0.94 11.53 -0.62
C GLU A 72 -2.29 11.01 -1.11
N HIS A 73 -2.43 9.70 -1.27
CA HIS A 73 -3.67 9.07 -1.69
C HIS A 73 -4.72 9.11 -0.59
N PHE A 74 -4.40 8.64 0.61
CA PHE A 74 -5.37 8.52 1.71
C PHE A 74 -5.93 9.87 2.17
N LYS A 75 -5.16 10.96 2.07
CA LYS A 75 -5.63 12.34 2.36
C LYS A 75 -6.83 12.77 1.50
N LYS A 76 -7.09 12.11 0.37
CA LYS A 76 -8.07 12.55 -0.65
C LYS A 76 -9.42 11.86 -0.54
N PHE A 77 -9.65 11.05 0.49
CA PHE A 77 -10.87 10.25 0.66
C PHE A 77 -11.65 10.67 1.90
N GLN A 78 -12.97 10.63 1.78
CA GLN A 78 -13.85 10.64 2.94
C GLN A 78 -14.05 9.20 3.40
N VAL A 79 -13.95 9.00 4.71
CA VAL A 79 -13.97 7.67 5.32
C VAL A 79 -15.11 7.62 6.34
N ASN A 80 -15.93 6.58 6.32
CA ASN A 80 -16.88 6.27 7.41
C ASN A 80 -16.31 5.15 8.31
N ALA A 81 -17.01 4.79 9.38
CA ALA A 81 -16.53 3.78 10.34
C ALA A 81 -16.09 2.47 9.68
N THR A 82 -16.93 1.90 8.80
CA THR A 82 -16.59 0.68 8.04
C THR A 82 -15.41 0.92 7.09
N GLY A 83 -15.38 2.06 6.41
CA GLY A 83 -14.26 2.47 5.56
C GLY A 83 -12.95 2.61 6.31
N GLY A 84 -12.97 2.97 7.59
CA GLY A 84 -11.79 3.05 8.43
C GLY A 84 -11.10 1.69 8.58
N LEU A 85 -11.90 0.64 8.76
CA LEU A 85 -11.43 -0.75 8.75
C LEU A 85 -10.83 -1.12 7.39
N MET A 86 -11.45 -0.67 6.29
CA MET A 86 -10.94 -0.94 4.94
C MET A 86 -9.59 -0.26 4.70
N VAL A 87 -9.43 1.00 5.11
CA VAL A 87 -8.15 1.72 5.02
C VAL A 87 -7.07 0.99 5.80
N ALA A 88 -7.36 0.53 7.03
CA ALA A 88 -6.41 -0.21 7.83
C ALA A 88 -6.00 -1.56 7.20
N GLN A 89 -6.94 -2.26 6.56
CA GLN A 89 -6.66 -3.51 5.85
C GLN A 89 -5.83 -3.27 4.58
N ASP A 90 -6.14 -2.23 3.81
CA ASP A 90 -5.36 -1.81 2.65
C ASP A 90 -3.92 -1.46 3.07
N ILE A 91 -3.75 -0.64 4.11
CA ILE A 91 -2.44 -0.25 4.64
C ILE A 91 -1.64 -1.47 5.09
N SER A 92 -2.26 -2.37 5.85
CA SER A 92 -1.60 -3.61 6.31
C SER A 92 -1.12 -4.45 5.13
N LYS A 93 -1.96 -4.55 4.08
CA LYS A 93 -1.63 -5.28 2.87
C LYS A 93 -0.51 -4.61 2.06
N TYR A 94 -0.52 -3.29 1.93
CA TYR A 94 0.57 -2.55 1.30
C TYR A 94 1.89 -2.72 2.06
N ALA A 95 1.88 -2.57 3.38
CA ALA A 95 3.07 -2.74 4.22
C ALA A 95 3.66 -4.16 4.06
N ALA A 96 2.83 -5.19 4.15
CA ALA A 96 3.26 -6.57 3.92
C ALA A 96 3.81 -6.79 2.50
N THR A 97 3.21 -6.16 1.48
CA THR A 97 3.67 -6.24 0.09
C THR A 97 5.05 -5.60 -0.08
N LEU A 98 5.28 -4.43 0.53
CA LEU A 98 6.56 -3.72 0.45
C LEU A 98 7.67 -4.47 1.18
N LYS A 99 7.40 -4.96 2.39
CA LYS A 99 8.36 -5.80 3.15
C LYS A 99 8.68 -7.12 2.44
N ALA A 100 7.73 -7.68 1.69
CA ALA A 100 7.94 -8.90 0.91
C ALA A 100 8.61 -8.66 -0.45
N PHE A 101 8.78 -7.40 -0.89
CA PHE A 101 9.36 -7.09 -2.20
C PHE A 101 10.86 -7.41 -2.25
N GLY A 102 11.56 -7.16 -1.15
CA GLY A 102 12.99 -7.39 -0.98
C GLY A 102 13.44 -6.89 0.40
N SER A 103 14.68 -7.16 0.80
CA SER A 103 15.25 -6.60 2.02
C SER A 103 15.20 -5.07 1.97
N LEU A 104 14.77 -4.43 3.05
CA LEU A 104 14.73 -2.98 3.16
C LEU A 104 15.82 -2.53 4.12
N THR A 105 16.30 -1.30 3.95
CA THR A 105 17.11 -0.65 4.99
C THR A 105 16.24 -0.40 6.22
N ARG A 106 16.88 -0.32 7.39
CA ARG A 106 16.17 -0.13 8.67
C ARG A 106 15.32 1.13 8.70
N GLU A 107 15.80 2.21 8.09
CA GLU A 107 15.11 3.49 8.02
C GLU A 107 13.81 3.38 7.21
N VAL A 108 13.85 2.65 6.09
CA VAL A 108 12.66 2.45 5.24
C VAL A 108 11.70 1.45 5.88
N GLU A 109 12.19 0.40 6.54
CA GLU A 109 11.34 -0.52 7.28
C GLU A 109 10.55 0.20 8.38
N ALA A 110 11.20 1.08 9.16
CA ALA A 110 10.53 1.90 10.16
C ALA A 110 9.49 2.85 9.54
N ALA A 111 9.76 3.42 8.37
CA ALA A 111 8.78 4.25 7.65
C ALA A 111 7.56 3.44 7.17
N VAL A 112 7.75 2.17 6.77
CA VAL A 112 6.64 1.27 6.44
C VAL A 112 5.79 0.95 7.67
N GLU A 113 6.42 0.76 8.83
CA GLU A 113 5.71 0.52 10.10
C GLU A 113 4.90 1.74 10.54
N LEU A 114 5.45 2.94 10.42
CA LEU A 114 4.74 4.18 10.72
C LEU A 114 3.45 4.33 9.89
N LEU A 115 3.42 3.85 8.64
CA LEU A 115 2.20 3.85 7.83
C LEU A 115 1.08 3.03 8.51
N THR A 116 1.42 1.92 9.16
CA THR A 116 0.42 1.09 9.88
C THR A 116 -0.15 1.81 11.09
N GLU A 117 0.65 2.60 11.79
CA GLU A 117 0.18 3.46 12.88
C GLU A 117 -0.81 4.51 12.37
N VAL A 118 -0.53 5.13 11.21
CA VAL A 118 -1.46 6.06 10.56
C VAL A 118 -2.77 5.37 10.18
N GLY A 119 -2.72 4.12 9.75
CA GLY A 119 -3.93 3.33 9.47
C GLY A 119 -4.84 3.16 10.69
N SER A 120 -4.27 3.03 11.89
CA SER A 120 -5.05 2.91 13.13
C SER A 120 -5.87 4.18 13.45
N LEU A 121 -5.42 5.36 13.01
CA LEU A 121 -6.13 6.62 13.22
C LEU A 121 -7.48 6.66 12.50
N PHE A 122 -7.64 5.91 11.40
CA PHE A 122 -8.90 5.83 10.67
C PHE A 122 -9.97 4.96 11.34
N ILE A 123 -9.59 4.12 12.32
CA ILE A 123 -10.52 3.26 13.06
C ILE A 123 -11.05 3.99 14.30
N VAL A 124 -10.22 4.82 14.93
CA VAL A 124 -10.52 5.50 16.19
C VAL A 124 -11.23 6.84 15.96
N GLY A 125 -11.09 7.43 14.77
CA GLY A 125 -11.64 8.73 14.39
C GLY A 125 -13.08 8.73 13.88
#